data_AF-A0A955MR55-F1
#
_entry.id   AF-A0A955MR55-F1
#
_cell.length_a   1.000
_cell.length_b   1.000
_cell.length_c   1.000
_cell.angle_alpha   90.00
_cell.angle_beta   90.00
_cell.angle_gamma   90.00
#
_symmetry.space_group_name_H-M   'P 1'
#
loop_
_entity.id
_entity.type
_entity.pdbx_description
1 polymer ?
#
loop_
_entity_poly.entity_id
_entity_poly.type
_entity_poly.pdbx_seq_one_letter_code
_entity_poly.pdbx_strand_id
1 'polypeptide(L)'
;SVGPLPHDTRQGDRDLVLLLEQMGCSWKQTGSQIELTGAPLHGITADMHGMSDVAQTLAIVALFAEGPTTIHNIANARIKETDRI
;
A
#
# COMPACT_ATOMS: atom_id res chain seq x y z
N SER A 1 19.36 1.04 12.80
CA SER A 1 19.63 1.22 11.36
C SER A 1 18.98 0.10 10.59
N VAL A 2 17.95 0.41 9.80
CA VAL A 2 17.37 -0.57 8.86
C VAL A 2 18.23 -0.55 7.59
N GLY A 3 18.71 -1.72 7.17
CA GLY A 3 19.64 -1.89 6.05
C GLY A 3 19.04 -1.57 4.67
N PRO A 4 19.85 -1.61 3.59
CA PRO A 4 19.45 -1.15 2.27
C PRO A 4 18.30 -2.01 1.72
N LEU A 5 17.20 -1.35 1.37
CA LEU A 5 16.01 -1.97 0.82
C LEU A 5 16.31 -2.55 -0.58
N PRO A 6 15.85 -3.78 -0.90
CA PRO A 6 16.04 -4.41 -2.21
C PRO A 6 15.48 -3.55 -3.35
N HIS A 7 16.06 -3.67 -4.54
CA HIS A 7 15.74 -2.82 -5.70
C HIS A 7 14.29 -2.92 -6.22
N ASP A 8 13.47 -3.85 -5.71
CA ASP A 8 12.04 -4.03 -6.01
C ASP A 8 11.09 -3.16 -5.15
N THR A 9 11.54 -2.65 -4.00
CA THR A 9 10.68 -1.89 -3.07
C THR A 9 10.18 -0.58 -3.68
N ARG A 10 10.89 -0.05 -4.69
CA ARG A 10 10.56 1.22 -5.37
C ARG A 10 9.23 1.23 -6.13
N GLN A 11 8.72 0.08 -6.57
CA GLN A 11 7.41 0.02 -7.23
C GLN A 11 6.28 -0.10 -6.21
N GLY A 12 6.37 -1.07 -5.29
CA GLY A 12 5.34 -1.28 -4.26
C GLY A 12 5.12 -0.07 -3.33
N ASP A 13 6.20 0.65 -2.97
CA ASP A 13 6.09 1.86 -2.14
C ASP A 13 5.35 2.99 -2.86
N ARG A 14 5.52 3.11 -4.19
CA ARG A 14 4.81 4.15 -4.96
C ARG A 14 3.33 3.85 -5.04
N ASP A 15 2.98 2.60 -5.29
CA ASP A 15 1.59 2.24 -5.43
C ASP A 15 0.83 2.40 -4.10
N LEU A 16 1.48 2.10 -2.96
CA LEU A 16 0.95 2.40 -1.64
C LEU A 16 0.73 3.91 -1.43
N VAL A 17 1.71 4.74 -1.81
CA VAL A 17 1.62 6.20 -1.69
C VAL A 17 0.44 6.75 -2.49
N LEU A 18 0.19 6.25 -3.70
CA LEU A 18 -0.95 6.65 -4.52
C LEU A 18 -2.29 6.23 -3.90
N LEU A 19 -2.35 5.08 -3.24
CA LEU A 19 -3.55 4.64 -2.52
C LEU A 19 -3.80 5.50 -1.29
N LEU A 20 -2.75 5.82 -0.53
CA LEU A 20 -2.86 6.72 0.62
C LEU A 20 -3.28 8.13 0.21
N GLU A 21 -2.80 8.61 -0.93
CA GLU A 21 -3.25 9.86 -1.53
C GLU A 21 -4.75 9.84 -1.85
N GLN A 22 -5.25 8.74 -2.43
CA GLN A 22 -6.69 8.56 -2.66
C GLN A 22 -7.50 8.50 -1.37
N MET A 23 -6.93 7.99 -0.28
CA MET A 23 -7.55 8.02 1.06
C MET A 23 -7.52 9.42 1.70
N GLY A 24 -6.87 10.40 1.07
CA GLY A 24 -6.83 11.80 1.52
C GLY A 24 -5.50 12.22 2.15
N CYS A 25 -4.46 11.39 2.13
CA CYS A 25 -3.12 11.83 2.50
C CYS A 25 -2.56 12.80 1.47
N SER A 26 -1.71 13.72 1.94
CA SER A 26 -0.76 14.40 1.05
C SER A 26 0.60 13.74 1.16
N TRP A 27 1.35 13.72 0.07
CA TRP A 27 2.70 13.16 0.08
C TRP A 27 3.68 14.07 -0.64
N LYS A 28 4.96 13.92 -0.28
CA LYS A 28 6.07 14.61 -0.90
C LYS A 28 7.26 13.68 -0.99
N GLN A 29 7.97 13.72 -2.11
CA GLN A 29 9.26 13.06 -2.24
C GLN A 29 10.39 14.09 -2.19
N THR A 30 11.36 13.86 -1.31
CA THR A 30 12.59 14.66 -1.20
C THR A 30 13.78 13.72 -1.38
N GLY A 31 14.39 13.73 -2.57
CA GLY A 31 15.47 12.80 -2.91
C GLY A 31 14.99 11.34 -2.85
N SER A 32 15.54 10.56 -1.93
CA SER A 32 15.15 9.17 -1.66
C SER A 32 14.16 9.01 -0.51
N GLN A 33 13.68 10.10 0.08
CA GLN A 33 12.69 10.07 1.17
C GLN A 33 11.29 10.35 0.64
N ILE A 34 10.31 9.62 1.17
CA ILE A 34 8.89 9.85 0.97
C ILE A 34 8.32 10.28 2.31
N GLU A 35 7.66 11.44 2.32
CA GLU A 35 6.93 11.97 3.47
C GLU A 35 5.44 11.90 3.16
N LEU A 36 4.67 11.34 4.11
CA LEU A 36 3.22 11.25 4.07
C LEU A 36 2.66 12.09 5.22
N THR A 37 1.74 13.00 4.92
CA THR A 37 1.03 13.81 5.91
C THR A 37 -0.45 13.43 5.88
N GLY A 38 -0.92 12.84 6.98
CA GLY A 38 -2.28 12.35 7.12
C GLY A 38 -3.27 13.42 7.58
N ALA A 39 -4.49 13.36 7.03
CA ALA A 39 -5.73 13.93 7.56
C ALA A 39 -6.67 12.77 7.95
N PRO A 40 -7.94 12.97 8.37
CA PRO A 40 -8.88 11.86 8.49
C PRO A 40 -8.90 11.08 7.18
N LEU A 41 -8.53 9.80 7.25
CA LEU A 41 -8.48 8.94 6.07
C LEU A 41 -9.90 8.60 5.68
N HIS A 42 -10.16 8.47 4.38
CA HIS A 42 -11.45 8.05 3.86
C HIS A 42 -11.34 6.69 3.18
N GLY A 43 -12.37 5.88 3.34
CA GLY A 43 -12.42 4.57 2.69
C GLY A 43 -12.42 4.68 1.17
N ILE A 44 -11.66 3.80 0.50
CA ILE A 44 -11.53 3.76 -0.97
C ILE A 44 -11.89 2.39 -1.54
N THR A 45 -12.12 2.32 -2.84
CA THR A 45 -12.17 1.06 -3.58
C THR A 45 -10.86 0.88 -4.34
N ALA A 46 -10.11 -0.17 -4.00
CA ALA A 46 -8.78 -0.43 -4.53
C ALA A 46 -8.71 -1.80 -5.23
N ASP A 47 -8.16 -1.82 -6.44
CA ASP A 47 -7.86 -3.05 -7.18
C ASP A 47 -6.38 -3.40 -7.01
N MET A 48 -6.09 -4.55 -6.40
CA MET A 48 -4.74 -5.00 -6.07
C MET A 48 -4.18 -6.03 -7.06
N HIS A 49 -4.66 -6.05 -8.31
CA HIS A 49 -4.15 -6.95 -9.34
C HIS A 49 -2.62 -6.80 -9.52
N GLY A 50 -1.85 -7.80 -9.05
CA GLY A 50 -0.38 -7.81 -9.15
C GLY A 50 0.38 -7.21 -7.97
N MET A 51 -0.33 -6.68 -6.97
CA MET A 51 0.25 -5.96 -5.82
C MET A 51 -0.16 -6.58 -4.47
N SER A 52 0.05 -7.89 -4.33
CA SER A 52 -0.31 -8.65 -3.12
C SER A 52 0.31 -8.09 -1.84
N ASP A 53 1.54 -7.62 -1.94
CA ASP A 53 2.36 -7.29 -0.77
C ASP A 53 1.93 -5.95 -0.14
N VAL A 54 1.32 -5.07 -0.94
CA VAL A 54 0.78 -3.77 -0.51
C VAL A 54 -0.64 -3.92 0.08
N ALA A 55 -1.36 -4.98 -0.30
CA ALA A 55 -2.74 -5.20 0.13
C ALA A 55 -2.87 -5.37 1.65
N GLN A 56 -1.91 -6.05 2.30
CA GLN A 56 -1.91 -6.22 3.76
C GLN A 56 -1.71 -4.87 4.48
N THR A 57 -0.79 -4.04 3.99
CA THR A 57 -0.55 -2.70 4.53
C THR A 57 -1.78 -1.81 4.36
N LEU A 58 -2.39 -1.81 3.17
CA LEU A 58 -3.63 -1.07 2.90
C LEU A 58 -4.78 -1.53 3.81
N ALA A 59 -4.90 -2.84 4.08
CA ALA A 59 -5.93 -3.38 4.95
C ALA A 59 -5.80 -2.87 6.40
N ILE A 60 -4.58 -2.72 6.91
CA ILE A 60 -4.34 -2.14 8.24
C ILE A 60 -4.71 -0.65 8.25
N VAL A 61 -4.30 0.10 7.22
CA VAL A 61 -4.62 1.53 7.10
C VAL A 61 -6.13 1.76 7.01
N ALA A 62 -6.84 0.90 6.28
CA ALA A 62 -8.29 0.94 6.13
C ALA A 62 -9.05 0.87 7.45
N LEU A 63 -8.50 0.25 8.50
CA LEU A 63 -9.11 0.20 9.83
C LEU A 63 -9.22 1.58 10.49
N PHE A 64 -8.37 2.52 10.07
CA PHE A 64 -8.34 3.89 10.58
C PHE A 64 -9.05 4.88 9.65
N ALA A 65 -9.64 4.39 8.56
CA ALA A 65 -10.36 5.22 7.60
C ALA A 65 -11.82 5.38 7.99
N GLU A 66 -12.35 6.58 7.77
CA GLU A 66 -13.76 6.90 7.84
C GLU A 66 -14.47 6.35 6.61
N GLY A 67 -15.44 5.47 6.84
CA GLY A 67 -16.21 4.82 5.79
C GLY A 67 -15.56 3.53 5.24
N PRO A 68 -16.28 2.82 4.35
CA PRO A 68 -15.87 1.50 3.91
C PRO A 68 -14.68 1.56 2.92
N THR A 69 -13.68 0.72 3.15
CA THR A 69 -12.64 0.42 2.16
C THR A 69 -12.90 -0.95 1.54
N THR A 70 -12.91 -1.04 0.20
CA THR A 70 -13.10 -2.30 -0.52
C THR A 70 -11.84 -2.65 -1.29
N ILE A 71 -11.28 -3.84 -1.05
CA ILE A 71 -10.05 -4.30 -1.70
C ILE A 71 -10.39 -5.50 -2.61
N HIS A 72 -10.11 -5.38 -3.90
CA HIS A 72 -10.37 -6.41 -4.91
C HIS A 72 -9.10 -7.11 -5.39
N ASN A 73 -9.25 -8.28 -6.02
CA ASN A 73 -8.21 -9.03 -6.72
C ASN A 73 -6.97 -9.44 -5.87
N ILE A 74 -7.17 -9.65 -4.56
CA ILE A 74 -6.13 -10.13 -3.64
C ILE A 74 -5.75 -11.62 -3.80
N ALA A 75 -6.43 -12.35 -4.69
CA ALA A 75 -6.31 -13.82 -4.80
C ALA A 75 -4.89 -14.31 -5.15
N ASN A 76 -4.10 -13.50 -5.86
CA ASN A 76 -2.72 -13.84 -6.20
C ASN A 76 -1.75 -13.75 -5.00
N ALA A 77 -2.14 -13.12 -3.89
CA ALA A 77 -1.35 -13.08 -2.66
C ALA A 77 -1.16 -14.47 -2.05
N ARG A 78 -2.17 -15.34 -2.18
CA ARG A 78 -2.16 -16.69 -1.58
C ARG A 78 -1.28 -17.69 -2.34
N ILE A 79 -0.99 -17.41 -3.62
CA ILE A 79 -0.22 -18.32 -4.49
C ILE A 79 1.28 -18.16 -4.24
N LYS A 80 1.77 -16.96 -3.90
CA LYS A 80 3.20 -16.71 -3.64
C LYS A 80 3.72 -17.22 -2.30
N GLU A 81 2.86 -17.43 -1.30
CA GLU A 81 3.29 -18.05 -0.02
C GLU A 81 3.29 -19.59 -0.04
N THR A 82 2.68 -20.23 -1.05
CA THR A 82 2.54 -21.70 -1.08
C THR A 82 3.50 -22.40 -2.05
N ASP A 83 4.08 -21.73 -3.05
CA ASP A 83 5.00 -22.40 -3.98
C ASP A 83 6.47 -22.18 -3.58
N ARG A 84 6.91 -23.02 -2.64
CA ARG A 84 8.31 -23.15 -2.21
C ARG A 84 8.78 -24.61 -2.40
N ILE A 85 8.42 -25.23 -3.53
CA ILE A 85 8.91 -26.56 -3.94
C ILE A 85 9.92 -26.41 -5.07
#